data_AF-B5RUA8-F1
#
_entry.id   AF-B5RUA8-F1
#
_cell.length_a   1.000
_cell.length_b   1.000
_cell.length_c   1.000
_cell.angle_alpha   90.00
_cell.angle_beta   90.00
_cell.angle_gamma   90.00
#
_symmetry.space_group_name_H-M   'P 1'
#
loop_
_entity.id
_entity.type
_entity.pdbx_description
1 polymer ?
#
loop_
_entity_poly.entity_id
_entity_poly.type
_entity_poly.pdbx_seq_one_letter_code
_entity_poly.pdbx_strand_id
1 'polypeptide(L)'
;MDSFEASTQFTQILKGLTPSIQNLTRAAHFALKNSESEDYLFHTIIDTLDDPNIELNTKSTIFQFIEVLMHESLVISSQPKSHYTYPYVHNLKNSLPKILLKVLPGSNNSSLYNAYNSLKNISETCKVNYDEYNKKYSGISELFTDEDLENIDTNLPFPDIKVEDEIEASDPLITTWDLLIKKKKQSQYERLRLLKHSRMIEESVEEEDMFSYKGGKSQKDQNNGKANELLLSKKHILLRMEDDRETHKRSKENIWVVNRPKDASILTEDEFLVHYWNKYRVMAEEEEKTFMDSLDELNGLVVESYKDKQF
;
A
#
# COMPACT_ATOMS: atom_id res chain seq x y z
N MET A 1 -10.77 5.51 27.78
CA MET A 1 -11.67 6.68 27.60
C MET A 1 -13.10 6.16 27.67
N ASP A 2 -14.12 7.01 27.76
CA ASP A 2 -15.48 6.50 27.50
C ASP A 2 -15.61 6.11 26.01
N SER A 3 -16.53 5.20 25.68
CA SER A 3 -16.64 4.67 24.31
C SER A 3 -17.02 5.73 23.27
N PHE A 4 -17.77 6.76 23.66
CA PHE A 4 -18.20 7.83 22.75
C PHE A 4 -17.05 8.80 22.44
N GLU A 5 -16.31 9.20 23.48
CA GLU A 5 -15.09 10.00 23.38
C GLU A 5 -14.05 9.26 22.53
N ALA A 6 -13.83 7.97 22.80
CA ALA A 6 -12.90 7.14 22.04
C ALA A 6 -13.27 7.09 20.54
N SER A 7 -14.55 6.87 20.22
CA SER A 7 -15.04 6.80 18.83
C SER A 7 -14.93 8.15 18.10
N THR A 8 -15.23 9.24 18.81
CA THR A 8 -15.13 10.60 18.25
C THR A 8 -13.68 10.96 17.93
N GLN A 9 -12.75 10.69 18.87
CA GLN A 9 -11.32 10.90 18.65
C GLN A 9 -10.79 9.99 17.54
N PHE A 10 -11.21 8.73 17.52
CA PHE A 10 -10.75 7.77 16.52
C PHE A 10 -11.21 8.12 15.10
N THR A 11 -12.43 8.64 14.95
CA THR A 11 -12.91 9.18 13.67
C THR A 11 -11.97 10.26 13.13
N GLN A 12 -11.52 11.19 13.98
CA GLN A 12 -10.58 12.24 13.57
C GLN A 12 -9.21 11.67 13.18
N ILE A 13 -8.72 10.66 13.93
CA ILE A 13 -7.48 9.96 13.60
C ILE A 13 -7.58 9.30 12.23
N LEU A 14 -8.67 8.57 11.94
CA LEU A 14 -8.86 7.87 10.66
C LEU A 14 -8.97 8.85 9.48
N LYS A 15 -9.67 9.98 9.66
CA LYS A 15 -9.80 11.02 8.62
C LYS A 15 -8.50 11.75 8.32
N GLY A 16 -7.61 11.89 9.30
CA GLY A 16 -6.30 12.55 9.17
C GLY A 16 -5.13 11.58 8.96
N LEU A 17 -5.40 10.32 8.61
CA LEU A 17 -4.39 9.28 8.54
C LEU A 17 -3.51 9.43 7.27
N THR A 18 -2.19 9.28 7.45
CA THR A 18 -1.20 9.27 6.35
C THR A 18 -0.57 7.88 6.23
N PRO A 19 -0.09 7.45 5.05
CA PRO A 19 0.45 6.10 4.84
C PRO A 19 1.81 5.82 5.52
N SER A 20 2.40 6.80 6.19
CA SER A 20 3.61 6.60 7.00
C SER A 20 3.38 5.58 8.13
N ILE A 21 4.21 4.55 8.20
CA ILE A 21 4.14 3.48 9.23
C ILE A 21 4.05 4.01 10.66
N GLN A 22 4.79 5.06 11.01
CA GLN A 22 4.74 5.67 12.34
C GLN A 22 3.37 6.28 12.69
N ASN A 23 2.61 6.74 11.70
CA ASN A 23 1.26 7.27 11.90
C ASN A 23 0.26 6.11 12.04
N LEU A 24 0.36 5.10 11.15
CA LEU A 24 -0.45 3.88 11.19
C LEU A 24 -0.30 3.14 12.54
N THR A 25 0.94 2.92 12.99
CA THR A 25 1.22 2.24 14.28
C THR A 25 0.69 3.06 15.46
N ARG A 26 0.78 4.40 15.44
CA ARG A 26 0.18 5.24 16.49
C ARG A 26 -1.34 5.12 16.54
N ALA A 27 -2.01 5.08 15.39
CA ALA A 27 -3.44 4.85 15.31
C ALA A 27 -3.80 3.43 15.80
N ALA A 28 -3.00 2.42 15.47
CA ALA A 28 -3.21 1.04 15.93
C ALA A 28 -3.08 0.94 17.46
N HIS A 29 -2.05 1.56 18.03
CA HIS A 29 -1.89 1.63 19.49
C HIS A 29 -3.04 2.40 20.17
N PHE A 30 -3.59 3.43 19.54
CA PHE A 30 -4.78 4.11 20.08
C PHE A 30 -5.98 3.16 20.16
N ALA A 31 -6.24 2.39 19.10
CA ALA A 31 -7.32 1.40 19.07
C ALA A 31 -7.09 0.30 20.12
N LEU A 32 -5.90 -0.30 20.16
CA LEU A 32 -5.55 -1.35 21.14
C LEU A 32 -5.60 -0.87 22.59
N LYS A 33 -5.20 0.38 22.87
CA LYS A 33 -5.31 0.96 24.21
C LYS A 33 -6.76 1.11 24.67
N ASN A 34 -7.70 1.25 23.74
CA ASN A 34 -9.13 1.37 24.00
C ASN A 34 -9.91 0.14 23.49
N SER A 35 -9.29 -1.05 23.49
CA SER A 35 -9.92 -2.27 22.98
C SER A 35 -11.16 -2.70 23.76
N GLU A 36 -11.34 -2.22 24.99
CA GLU A 36 -12.60 -2.39 25.75
C GLU A 36 -13.81 -1.78 25.03
N SER A 37 -13.59 -0.80 24.16
CA SER A 37 -14.59 -0.18 23.29
C SER A 37 -14.54 -0.71 21.86
N GLU A 38 -13.97 -1.91 21.62
CA GLU A 38 -13.81 -2.51 20.28
C GLU A 38 -15.10 -2.45 19.46
N ASP A 39 -16.25 -2.80 20.05
CA ASP A 39 -17.54 -2.83 19.35
C ASP A 39 -17.87 -1.48 18.69
N TYR A 40 -17.54 -0.37 19.34
CA TYR A 40 -17.74 0.98 18.79
C TYR A 40 -16.63 1.39 17.81
N LEU A 41 -15.38 1.07 18.15
CA LEU A 41 -14.22 1.46 17.34
C LEU A 41 -14.16 0.70 16.02
N PHE A 42 -14.55 -0.58 15.99
CA PHE A 42 -14.70 -1.35 14.77
C PHE A 42 -15.74 -0.73 13.84
N HIS A 43 -16.93 -0.40 14.35
CA HIS A 43 -17.96 0.29 13.55
C HIS A 43 -17.49 1.65 13.06
N THR A 44 -16.72 2.39 13.86
CA THR A 44 -16.11 3.66 13.42
C THR A 44 -15.21 3.49 12.18
N ILE A 45 -14.47 2.38 12.07
CA ILE A 45 -13.65 2.06 10.88
C ILE A 45 -14.56 1.84 9.66
N ILE A 46 -15.59 1.00 9.82
CA ILE A 46 -16.52 0.66 8.73
C ILE A 46 -17.30 1.89 8.27
N ASP A 47 -17.85 2.67 9.19
CA ASP A 47 -18.62 3.88 8.89
C ASP A 47 -17.73 4.93 8.17
N THR A 48 -16.46 5.05 8.55
CA THR A 48 -15.52 5.94 7.85
C THR A 48 -15.23 5.47 6.43
N LEU A 49 -15.14 4.16 6.20
CA LEU A 49 -14.99 3.58 4.85
C LEU A 49 -16.27 3.72 4.02
N ASP A 50 -17.44 3.70 4.66
CA ASP A 50 -18.74 3.84 4.01
C ASP A 50 -19.13 5.30 3.71
N ASP A 51 -18.53 6.28 4.39
CA ASP A 51 -18.75 7.70 4.14
C ASP A 51 -18.40 8.06 2.67
N PRO A 52 -19.38 8.55 1.87
CA PRO A 52 -19.14 8.92 0.47
C PRO A 52 -18.25 10.16 0.33
N ASN A 53 -18.12 10.97 1.38
CA ASN A 53 -17.27 12.18 1.35
C ASN A 53 -15.80 11.87 1.62
N ILE A 54 -15.48 10.66 2.08
CA ILE A 54 -14.11 10.25 2.34
C ILE A 54 -13.42 9.90 1.04
N GLU A 55 -12.28 10.54 0.81
CA GLU A 55 -11.47 10.36 -0.39
C GLU A 55 -10.96 8.91 -0.52
N LEU A 56 -10.87 8.43 -1.75
CA LEU A 56 -10.42 7.06 -2.03
C LEU A 56 -9.00 6.77 -1.52
N ASN A 57 -8.12 7.78 -1.55
CA ASN A 57 -6.77 7.67 -0.99
C ASN A 57 -6.82 7.40 0.51
N THR A 58 -7.66 8.12 1.26
CA THR A 58 -7.87 7.89 2.69
C THR A 58 -8.39 6.48 2.96
N LYS A 59 -9.34 5.97 2.14
CA LYS A 59 -9.80 4.57 2.24
C LYS A 59 -8.67 3.57 2.04
N SER A 60 -7.79 3.82 1.06
CA SER A 60 -6.58 3.00 0.87
C SER A 60 -5.63 3.06 2.06
N THR A 61 -5.47 4.22 2.70
CA THR A 61 -4.63 4.37 3.90
C THR A 61 -5.25 3.68 5.11
N ILE A 62 -6.58 3.73 5.25
CA ILE A 62 -7.31 2.99 6.30
C ILE A 62 -7.10 1.48 6.12
N PHE A 63 -7.04 0.97 4.87
CA PHE A 63 -6.73 -0.44 4.62
C PHE A 63 -5.32 -0.84 5.07
N GLN A 64 -4.32 0.01 4.84
CA GLN A 64 -2.96 -0.17 5.38
C GLN A 64 -2.95 -0.10 6.91
N PHE A 65 -3.79 0.75 7.51
CA PHE A 65 -3.96 0.78 8.95
C PHE A 65 -4.59 -0.53 9.49
N ILE A 66 -5.58 -1.10 8.80
CA ILE A 66 -6.19 -2.38 9.18
C ILE A 66 -5.14 -3.50 9.21
N GLU A 67 -4.26 -3.55 8.20
CA GLU A 67 -3.10 -4.44 8.17
C GLU A 67 -2.23 -4.27 9.43
N VAL A 68 -1.81 -3.04 9.74
CA VAL A 68 -0.98 -2.75 10.92
C VAL A 68 -1.71 -3.11 12.22
N LEU A 69 -2.99 -2.78 12.34
CA LEU A 69 -3.80 -3.09 13.52
C LEU A 69 -3.93 -4.59 13.75
N MET A 70 -4.18 -5.38 12.70
CA MET A 70 -4.24 -6.83 12.80
C MET A 70 -2.89 -7.42 13.24
N HIS A 71 -1.79 -6.92 12.68
CA HIS A 71 -0.43 -7.32 13.07
C HIS A 71 -0.14 -7.00 14.54
N GLU A 72 -0.32 -5.75 14.97
CA GLU A 72 -0.07 -5.34 16.36
C GLU A 72 -0.97 -6.09 17.35
N SER A 73 -2.23 -6.33 16.97
CA SER A 73 -3.17 -7.12 17.79
C SER A 73 -2.71 -8.57 17.99
N LEU A 74 -2.24 -9.22 16.93
CA LEU A 74 -1.71 -10.59 17.01
C LEU A 74 -0.41 -10.64 17.80
N VAL A 75 0.49 -9.69 17.59
CA VAL A 75 1.75 -9.58 18.34
C VAL A 75 1.50 -9.40 19.82
N ILE A 76 0.68 -8.42 20.23
CA ILE A 76 0.44 -8.13 21.65
C ILE A 76 -0.30 -9.29 22.34
N SER A 77 -1.22 -9.97 21.64
CA SER A 77 -1.94 -11.12 22.19
C SER A 77 -1.03 -12.36 22.35
N SER A 78 0.02 -12.47 21.55
CA SER A 78 1.00 -13.56 21.63
C SER A 78 2.02 -13.41 22.77
N GLN A 79 2.09 -12.23 23.42
CA GLN A 79 3.07 -11.97 24.47
C GLN A 79 2.77 -12.76 25.75
N PRO A 80 3.82 -13.22 26.47
CA PRO A 80 3.64 -13.87 27.76
C PRO A 80 2.92 -12.93 28.75
N LYS A 81 1.83 -13.41 29.37
CA LYS A 81 0.98 -12.65 30.32
C LYS A 81 0.17 -11.51 29.69
N SER A 82 -0.12 -11.58 28.39
CA SER A 82 -1.03 -10.62 27.76
C SER A 82 -2.46 -10.76 28.29
N HIS A 83 -3.12 -9.64 28.48
CA HIS A 83 -4.56 -9.56 28.79
C HIS A 83 -5.41 -9.41 27.51
N TYR A 84 -4.79 -9.28 26.35
CA TYR A 84 -5.46 -9.12 25.06
C TYR A 84 -5.82 -10.47 24.45
N THR A 85 -7.06 -10.59 23.94
CA THR A 85 -7.57 -11.79 23.28
C THR A 85 -7.82 -11.51 21.80
N TYR A 86 -6.75 -11.18 21.06
CA TYR A 86 -6.81 -10.91 19.62
C TYR A 86 -7.85 -9.84 19.22
N PRO A 87 -7.87 -8.67 19.87
CA PRO A 87 -8.86 -7.62 19.60
C PRO A 87 -8.89 -7.25 18.12
N TYR A 88 -10.06 -6.95 17.58
CA TYR A 88 -10.31 -6.58 16.18
C TYR A 88 -10.06 -7.68 15.13
N VAL A 89 -9.22 -8.68 15.38
CA VAL A 89 -8.76 -9.65 14.35
C VAL A 89 -9.93 -10.38 13.69
N HIS A 90 -10.85 -10.90 14.50
CA HIS A 90 -11.99 -11.67 13.99
C HIS A 90 -12.93 -10.79 13.14
N ASN A 91 -13.36 -9.65 13.69
CA ASN A 91 -14.30 -8.74 13.05
C ASN A 91 -13.73 -8.13 11.76
N LEU A 92 -12.46 -7.74 11.78
CA LEU A 92 -11.75 -7.22 10.60
C LEU A 92 -11.60 -8.31 9.54
N LYS A 93 -11.11 -9.51 9.91
CA LYS A 93 -10.93 -10.63 8.96
C LYS A 93 -12.24 -10.96 8.24
N ASN A 94 -13.34 -11.07 8.96
CA ASN A 94 -14.65 -11.36 8.38
C ASN A 94 -15.15 -10.24 7.45
N SER A 95 -14.71 -9.00 7.68
CA SER A 95 -15.14 -7.83 6.92
C SER A 95 -14.20 -7.48 5.76
N LEU A 96 -13.03 -8.12 5.65
CA LEU A 96 -12.03 -7.86 4.59
C LEU A 96 -12.62 -7.87 3.17
N PRO A 97 -13.48 -8.82 2.76
CA PRO A 97 -14.06 -8.80 1.42
C PRO A 97 -14.85 -7.52 1.13
N LYS A 98 -15.67 -7.09 2.10
CA LYS A 98 -16.46 -5.86 1.99
C LYS A 98 -15.57 -4.62 1.97
N ILE A 99 -14.60 -4.57 2.88
CA ILE A 99 -13.63 -3.47 2.99
C ILE A 99 -12.86 -3.31 1.70
N LEU A 100 -12.39 -4.41 1.08
CA LEU A 100 -11.66 -4.38 -0.19
C LEU A 100 -12.47 -3.70 -1.29
N LEU A 101 -13.76 -4.02 -1.43
CA LEU A 101 -14.61 -3.40 -2.45
C LEU A 101 -14.92 -1.92 -2.17
N LYS A 102 -14.80 -1.46 -0.92
CA LYS A 102 -14.89 -0.03 -0.57
C LYS A 102 -13.61 0.73 -0.93
N VAL A 103 -12.47 0.05 -0.86
CA VAL A 103 -11.15 0.57 -1.26
C VAL A 103 -10.96 0.52 -2.78
N LEU A 104 -11.67 -0.37 -3.48
CA LEU A 104 -11.66 -0.54 -4.93
C LEU A 104 -13.10 -0.45 -5.51
N PRO A 105 -13.76 0.73 -5.41
CA PRO A 105 -15.18 0.86 -5.76
C PRO A 105 -15.42 0.80 -7.27
N GLY A 106 -16.47 0.07 -7.68
CA GLY A 106 -16.88 -0.04 -9.09
C GLY A 106 -15.74 -0.55 -9.98
N SER A 107 -15.40 0.20 -11.03
CA SER A 107 -14.24 -0.07 -11.90
C SER A 107 -12.98 0.73 -11.52
N ASN A 108 -13.02 1.53 -10.44
CA ASN A 108 -11.83 2.23 -9.97
C ASN A 108 -10.89 1.23 -9.27
N ASN A 109 -9.72 1.05 -9.88
CA ASN A 109 -8.65 0.18 -9.40
C ASN A 109 -7.35 0.96 -9.09
N SER A 110 -7.44 2.26 -8.77
CA SER A 110 -6.28 3.12 -8.50
C SER A 110 -5.43 2.64 -7.32
N SER A 111 -6.07 2.04 -6.31
CA SER A 111 -5.40 1.57 -5.08
C SER A 111 -5.03 0.09 -5.11
N LEU A 112 -5.09 -0.56 -6.28
CA LEU A 112 -4.97 -2.02 -6.42
C LEU A 112 -3.63 -2.57 -5.89
N TYR A 113 -2.53 -1.85 -6.13
CA TYR A 113 -1.20 -2.26 -5.66
C TYR A 113 -1.08 -2.17 -4.14
N ASN A 114 -1.62 -1.12 -3.52
CA ASN A 114 -1.66 -0.99 -2.06
C ASN A 114 -2.50 -2.09 -1.44
N ALA A 115 -3.69 -2.37 -2.00
CA ALA A 115 -4.55 -3.43 -1.54
C ALA A 115 -3.86 -4.81 -1.62
N TYR A 116 -3.13 -5.07 -2.71
CA TYR A 116 -2.32 -6.28 -2.85
C TYR A 116 -1.23 -6.40 -1.79
N ASN A 117 -0.43 -5.35 -1.56
CA ASN A 117 0.63 -5.37 -0.55
C ASN A 117 0.07 -5.57 0.87
N SER A 118 -1.02 -4.87 1.20
CA SER A 118 -1.65 -5.04 2.51
C SER A 118 -2.24 -6.44 2.70
N LEU A 119 -2.87 -7.00 1.67
CA LEU A 119 -3.41 -8.35 1.75
C LEU A 119 -2.32 -9.42 1.87
N LYS A 120 -1.17 -9.21 1.22
CA LYS A 120 0.04 -10.02 1.38
C LYS A 120 0.48 -10.03 2.85
N ASN A 121 0.66 -8.85 3.43
CA ASN A 121 1.12 -8.70 4.81
C ASN A 121 0.10 -9.23 5.83
N ILE A 122 -1.21 -9.03 5.59
CA ILE A 122 -2.28 -9.64 6.40
C ILE A 122 -2.20 -11.17 6.32
N SER A 123 -1.95 -11.73 5.13
CA SER A 123 -1.85 -13.18 4.94
C SER A 123 -0.65 -13.78 5.67
N GLU A 124 0.50 -13.11 5.62
CA GLU A 124 1.69 -13.48 6.41
C GLU A 124 1.41 -13.44 7.91
N THR A 125 0.77 -12.37 8.37
CA THR A 125 0.38 -12.17 9.77
C THR A 125 -0.59 -13.25 10.25
N CYS A 126 -1.59 -13.59 9.44
CA CYS A 126 -2.55 -14.65 9.71
C CYS A 126 -2.04 -16.07 9.41
N LYS A 127 -0.78 -16.21 8.93
CA LYS A 127 -0.15 -17.48 8.55
C LYS A 127 -0.94 -18.28 7.49
N VAL A 128 -1.58 -17.57 6.56
CA VAL A 128 -2.31 -18.18 5.44
C VAL A 128 -1.37 -18.24 4.23
N ASN A 129 -1.23 -19.41 3.60
CA ASN A 129 -0.47 -19.53 2.36
C ASN A 129 -1.22 -18.81 1.24
N TYR A 130 -0.53 -17.90 0.55
CA TYR A 130 -1.09 -17.13 -0.56
C TYR A 130 -0.26 -17.24 -1.86
N ASP A 131 0.64 -18.20 -1.97
CA ASP A 131 1.59 -18.32 -3.09
C ASP A 131 0.88 -18.47 -4.45
N GLU A 132 -0.20 -19.25 -4.49
CA GLU A 132 -1.00 -19.43 -5.69
C GLU A 132 -1.70 -18.13 -6.10
N TYR A 133 -2.30 -17.41 -5.15
CA TYR A 133 -2.94 -16.12 -5.41
C TYR A 133 -1.93 -15.08 -5.88
N ASN A 134 -0.71 -15.09 -5.34
CA ASN A 134 0.36 -14.21 -5.77
C ASN A 134 0.77 -14.48 -7.24
N LYS A 135 0.89 -15.76 -7.62
CA LYS A 135 1.15 -16.15 -9.01
C LYS A 135 0.01 -15.72 -9.93
N LYS A 136 -1.25 -15.97 -9.55
CA LYS A 136 -2.44 -15.54 -10.31
C LYS A 136 -2.51 -14.03 -10.48
N TYR A 137 -2.22 -13.26 -9.43
CA TYR A 137 -2.23 -11.80 -9.48
C TYR A 137 -1.16 -11.25 -10.45
N SER A 138 0.03 -11.86 -10.44
CA SER A 138 1.14 -11.48 -11.31
C SER A 138 0.95 -11.93 -12.77
N GLY A 139 0.38 -13.12 -12.97
CA GLY A 139 0.11 -13.75 -14.27
C GLY A 139 -1.31 -13.53 -14.80
N ILE A 140 -1.96 -12.42 -14.44
CA ILE A 140 -3.38 -12.19 -14.73
C ILE A 140 -3.73 -12.24 -16.24
N SER A 141 -2.78 -11.95 -17.12
CA SER A 141 -2.93 -12.08 -18.58
C SER A 141 -3.30 -13.50 -19.03
N GLU A 142 -2.91 -14.52 -18.27
CA GLU A 142 -3.17 -15.92 -18.58
C GLU A 142 -4.58 -16.36 -18.14
N LEU A 143 -5.29 -15.53 -17.36
CA LEU A 143 -6.63 -15.83 -16.83
C LEU A 143 -7.78 -15.24 -17.66
N PHE A 144 -7.48 -14.66 -18.83
CA PHE A 144 -8.49 -14.20 -19.78
C PHE A 144 -9.11 -15.39 -20.51
N THR A 145 -10.43 -15.44 -20.54
CA THR A 145 -11.18 -16.42 -21.33
C THR A 145 -11.40 -15.90 -22.75
N ASP A 146 -11.73 -16.80 -23.68
CA ASP A 146 -12.10 -16.40 -25.05
C ASP A 146 -13.31 -15.45 -25.06
N GLU A 147 -14.25 -15.64 -24.13
CA GLU A 147 -15.40 -14.76 -23.92
C GLU A 147 -14.96 -13.34 -23.49
N ASP A 148 -13.96 -13.21 -22.61
CA ASP A 148 -13.44 -11.89 -22.23
C ASP A 148 -12.87 -11.16 -23.46
N LEU A 149 -12.16 -11.88 -24.33
CA LEU A 149 -11.57 -11.29 -25.53
C LEU A 149 -12.65 -10.87 -26.53
N GLU A 150 -13.69 -11.67 -26.73
CA GLU A 150 -14.84 -11.30 -27.57
C GLU A 150 -15.60 -10.09 -27.01
N ASN A 151 -15.77 -10.01 -25.70
CA ASN A 151 -16.40 -8.88 -25.03
C ASN A 151 -15.55 -7.59 -25.16
N ILE A 152 -14.22 -7.70 -25.07
CA ILE A 152 -13.30 -6.59 -25.36
C ILE A 152 -13.48 -6.14 -26.81
N ASP A 153 -13.54 -7.07 -27.76
CA ASP A 153 -13.66 -6.79 -29.18
C ASP A 153 -14.96 -6.06 -29.54
N THR A 154 -16.04 -6.40 -28.85
CA THR A 154 -17.37 -5.78 -28.99
C THR A 154 -17.56 -4.53 -28.11
N ASN A 155 -16.50 -4.08 -27.41
CA ASN A 155 -16.50 -2.90 -26.54
C ASN A 155 -17.46 -2.99 -25.33
N LEU A 156 -17.72 -4.20 -24.84
CA LEU A 156 -18.54 -4.43 -23.65
C LEU A 156 -17.72 -4.18 -22.37
N PRO A 157 -18.25 -3.43 -21.38
CA PRO A 157 -17.56 -3.21 -20.10
C PRO A 157 -17.47 -4.50 -19.29
N PHE A 158 -16.45 -4.60 -18.44
CA PHE A 158 -16.34 -5.68 -17.47
C PHE A 158 -17.50 -5.58 -16.45
N PRO A 159 -18.12 -6.70 -16.07
CA PRO A 159 -19.24 -6.69 -15.12
C PRO A 159 -18.85 -6.14 -13.75
N ASP A 160 -19.82 -5.55 -13.03
CA ASP A 160 -19.62 -5.08 -11.67
C ASP A 160 -19.35 -6.27 -10.74
N ILE A 161 -18.26 -6.18 -9.97
CA ILE A 161 -17.87 -7.20 -8.99
C ILE A 161 -18.60 -6.94 -7.67
N LYS A 162 -19.38 -7.92 -7.20
CA LYS A 162 -20.07 -7.87 -5.91
C LYS A 162 -19.52 -8.95 -4.97
N VAL A 163 -19.68 -8.74 -3.66
CA VAL A 163 -19.27 -9.72 -2.64
C VAL A 163 -20.02 -11.04 -2.80
N GLU A 164 -21.29 -10.96 -3.21
CA GLU A 164 -22.20 -12.10 -3.39
C GLU A 164 -21.73 -13.10 -4.46
N ASP A 165 -20.86 -12.66 -5.38
CA ASP A 165 -20.34 -13.50 -6.48
C ASP A 165 -19.31 -14.55 -6.00
N GLU A 166 -18.95 -14.55 -4.70
CA GLU A 166 -17.91 -15.41 -4.12
C GLU A 166 -18.22 -15.97 -2.72
N ILE A 167 -19.45 -15.81 -2.20
CA ILE A 167 -19.85 -16.36 -0.90
C ILE A 167 -20.17 -17.85 -1.03
N GLU A 168 -19.17 -18.64 -1.41
CA GLU A 168 -19.12 -20.04 -0.99
C GLU A 168 -18.46 -20.10 0.40
N ALA A 169 -18.64 -21.18 1.15
CA ALA A 169 -18.22 -21.34 2.55
C ALA A 169 -16.69 -21.39 2.78
N SER A 170 -15.97 -20.44 2.16
CA SER A 170 -14.53 -20.28 2.18
C SER A 170 -14.09 -19.29 3.27
N ASP A 171 -12.81 -19.36 3.63
CA ASP A 171 -12.20 -18.43 4.58
C ASP A 171 -12.32 -16.98 4.05
N PRO A 172 -12.73 -15.99 4.87
CA PRO A 172 -12.89 -14.61 4.40
C PRO A 172 -11.65 -14.00 3.74
N LEU A 173 -10.45 -14.43 4.15
CA LEU A 173 -9.20 -13.96 3.54
C LEU A 173 -9.01 -14.54 2.14
N ILE A 174 -9.40 -15.80 1.93
CA ILE A 174 -9.41 -16.44 0.60
C ILE A 174 -10.36 -15.70 -0.32
N THR A 175 -11.60 -15.47 0.11
CA THR A 175 -12.57 -14.65 -0.65
C THR A 175 -12.03 -13.26 -0.96
N THR A 176 -11.26 -12.66 -0.04
CA THR A 176 -10.63 -11.35 -0.30
C THR A 176 -9.57 -11.44 -1.41
N TRP A 177 -8.80 -12.53 -1.48
CA TRP A 177 -7.84 -12.76 -2.56
C TRP A 177 -8.50 -12.98 -3.92
N ASP A 178 -9.57 -13.77 -3.95
CA ASP A 178 -10.34 -14.04 -5.18
C ASP A 178 -10.93 -12.72 -5.74
N LEU A 179 -11.58 -11.92 -4.88
CA LEU A 179 -12.04 -10.57 -5.24
C LEU A 179 -10.92 -9.67 -5.76
N LEU A 180 -9.74 -9.68 -5.11
CA LEU A 180 -8.60 -8.86 -5.54
C LEU A 180 -8.09 -9.29 -6.93
N ILE A 181 -8.06 -10.59 -7.22
CA ILE A 181 -7.70 -11.12 -8.54
C ILE A 181 -8.73 -10.70 -9.58
N LYS A 182 -10.03 -10.79 -9.27
CA LYS A 182 -11.09 -10.28 -10.17
C LYS A 182 -10.94 -8.77 -10.44
N LYS A 183 -10.60 -7.97 -9.42
CA LYS A 183 -10.30 -6.54 -9.58
C LYS A 183 -9.08 -6.28 -10.46
N LYS A 184 -8.03 -7.09 -10.31
CA LYS A 184 -6.84 -7.05 -11.19
C LYS A 184 -7.20 -7.39 -12.63
N LYS A 185 -8.02 -8.42 -12.85
CA LYS A 185 -8.55 -8.80 -14.16
C LYS A 185 -9.39 -7.68 -14.77
N GLN A 186 -10.34 -7.11 -14.02
CA GLN A 186 -11.14 -5.95 -14.42
C GLN A 186 -10.26 -4.78 -14.88
N SER A 187 -9.22 -4.44 -14.10
CA SER A 187 -8.30 -3.35 -14.43
C SER A 187 -7.59 -3.59 -15.76
N GLN A 188 -7.09 -4.81 -16.02
CA GLN A 188 -6.42 -5.12 -17.27
C GLN A 188 -7.39 -5.22 -18.44
N TYR A 189 -8.56 -5.82 -18.23
CA TYR A 189 -9.64 -5.89 -19.20
C TYR A 189 -10.02 -4.49 -19.69
N GLU A 190 -10.34 -3.59 -18.76
CA GLU A 190 -10.76 -2.22 -19.10
C GLU A 190 -9.65 -1.42 -19.76
N ARG A 191 -8.38 -1.67 -19.37
CA ARG A 191 -7.23 -1.09 -20.07
C ARG A 191 -7.15 -1.56 -21.52
N LEU A 192 -7.26 -2.86 -21.78
CA LEU A 192 -7.19 -3.42 -23.13
C LEU A 192 -8.35 -2.92 -24.00
N ARG A 193 -9.56 -2.92 -23.46
CA ARG A 193 -10.75 -2.33 -24.08
C ARG A 193 -10.55 -0.86 -24.42
N LEU A 194 -10.05 -0.06 -23.47
CA LEU A 194 -9.75 1.35 -23.68
C LEU A 194 -8.73 1.54 -24.80
N LEU A 195 -7.65 0.77 -24.82
CA LEU A 195 -6.63 0.84 -25.88
C LEU A 195 -7.15 0.44 -27.25
N LYS A 196 -8.08 -0.53 -27.32
CA LYS A 196 -8.65 -1.01 -28.59
C LYS A 196 -9.66 -0.04 -29.20
N HIS A 197 -10.46 0.61 -28.38
CA HIS A 197 -11.59 1.44 -28.84
C HIS A 197 -11.37 2.95 -28.70
N SER A 198 -10.32 3.39 -28.02
CA SER A 198 -9.99 4.82 -27.90
C SER A 198 -9.05 5.26 -29.03
N ARG A 199 -9.29 6.47 -29.53
CA ARG A 199 -8.39 7.11 -30.50
C ARG A 199 -7.10 7.54 -29.81
N MET A 200 -5.97 7.23 -30.41
CA MET A 200 -4.67 7.76 -29.97
C MET A 200 -4.61 9.27 -30.26
N ILE A 201 -4.20 10.04 -29.26
CA ILE A 201 -3.93 11.48 -29.41
C ILE A 201 -2.43 11.61 -29.67
N GLU A 202 -2.05 12.08 -30.86
CA GLU A 202 -0.65 12.32 -31.24
C GLU A 202 -0.15 13.72 -30.83
N GLU A 203 -1.08 14.62 -30.51
CA GLU A 203 -0.79 15.98 -30.08
C GLU A 203 -0.32 16.04 -28.62
N SER A 204 0.37 17.12 -28.26
CA SER A 204 0.77 17.36 -26.87
C SER A 204 -0.47 17.52 -25.99
N VAL A 205 -0.61 16.65 -24.99
CA VAL A 205 -1.69 16.72 -24.01
C VAL A 205 -1.29 17.74 -22.94
N GLU A 206 -2.03 18.83 -22.85
CA GLU A 206 -1.85 19.83 -21.80
C GLU A 206 -2.23 19.27 -20.43
N GLU A 207 -1.68 19.86 -19.36
CA GLU A 207 -1.92 19.38 -18.00
C GLU A 207 -3.42 19.42 -17.62
N GLU A 208 -4.13 20.45 -18.06
CA GLU A 208 -5.58 20.57 -17.83
C GLU A 208 -6.36 19.42 -18.47
N ASP A 209 -5.98 19.02 -19.69
CA ASP A 209 -6.62 17.92 -20.42
C ASP A 209 -6.30 16.56 -19.78
N MET A 210 -5.09 16.38 -19.25
CA MET A 210 -4.68 15.16 -18.54
C MET A 210 -5.53 14.90 -17.30
N PHE A 211 -5.78 15.92 -16.48
CA PHE A 211 -6.54 15.78 -15.23
C PHE A 211 -8.06 15.97 -15.41
N SER A 212 -8.49 16.53 -16.54
CA SER A 212 -9.91 16.70 -16.89
C SER A 212 -10.44 15.60 -17.81
N TYR A 213 -9.63 14.58 -18.12
CA TYR A 213 -9.98 13.51 -19.05
C TYR A 213 -11.21 12.72 -18.56
N LYS A 214 -12.38 13.11 -19.07
CA LYS A 214 -13.65 12.38 -18.94
C LYS A 214 -13.82 11.55 -20.20
N GLY A 215 -13.25 10.35 -20.19
CA GLY A 215 -13.18 9.43 -21.32
C GLY A 215 -14.30 9.59 -22.35
N GLY A 216 -13.93 10.00 -23.56
CA GLY A 216 -14.73 9.90 -24.78
C GLY A 216 -16.10 10.59 -24.82
N LYS A 217 -16.47 11.48 -23.88
CA LYS A 217 -17.73 12.22 -24.00
C LYS A 217 -17.59 13.35 -25.02
N SER A 218 -18.41 13.32 -26.05
CA SER A 218 -18.54 14.43 -27.01
C SER A 218 -18.90 15.73 -26.26
N GLN A 219 -18.42 16.89 -26.76
CA GLN A 219 -18.67 18.21 -26.16
C GLN A 219 -20.15 18.51 -25.82
N LYS A 220 -21.12 17.83 -26.46
CA LYS A 220 -22.56 17.96 -26.15
C LYS A 220 -22.99 17.33 -24.82
N ASP A 221 -22.25 16.37 -24.26
CA ASP A 221 -22.57 15.74 -22.96
C ASP A 221 -21.93 16.45 -21.76
N GLN A 222 -21.16 17.52 -22.00
CA GLN A 222 -20.52 18.31 -20.93
C GLN A 222 -21.54 19.01 -20.03
N ASN A 223 -22.73 19.34 -20.56
CA ASN A 223 -23.72 20.16 -19.85
C ASN A 223 -24.60 19.39 -18.85
N ASN A 224 -24.54 18.05 -18.77
CA ASN A 224 -25.38 17.26 -17.86
C ASN A 224 -24.62 16.20 -17.03
N GLY A 225 -23.29 16.18 -17.09
CA GLY A 225 -22.51 15.12 -16.45
C GLY A 225 -22.19 15.43 -14.99
N LYS A 226 -22.90 14.78 -14.03
CA LYS A 226 -22.34 14.55 -12.69
C LYS A 226 -20.89 14.11 -12.87
N ALA A 227 -19.94 14.82 -12.25
CA ALA A 227 -18.55 14.40 -12.22
C ALA A 227 -18.54 12.94 -11.73
N ASN A 228 -17.79 12.07 -12.38
CA ASN A 228 -17.68 10.70 -11.93
C ASN A 228 -17.00 10.75 -10.56
N GLU A 229 -17.79 10.63 -9.48
CA GLU A 229 -17.34 10.76 -8.07
C GLU A 229 -16.21 9.78 -7.75
N LEU A 230 -16.07 8.74 -8.58
CA LEU A 230 -15.03 7.73 -8.48
C LEU A 230 -13.70 8.16 -9.12
N LEU A 231 -13.57 9.30 -9.82
CA LEU A 231 -12.30 9.74 -10.38
C LEU A 231 -11.48 10.57 -9.37
N LEU A 232 -10.17 10.32 -9.32
CA LEU A 232 -9.26 11.09 -8.49
C LEU A 232 -9.06 12.49 -9.07
N SER A 233 -9.23 13.52 -8.24
CA SER A 233 -8.92 14.90 -8.63
C SER A 233 -7.39 15.12 -8.73
N LYS A 234 -6.96 16.14 -9.48
CA LYS A 234 -5.54 16.57 -9.52
C LYS A 234 -4.96 16.74 -8.10
N LYS A 235 -5.73 17.38 -7.21
CA LYS A 235 -5.33 17.58 -5.81
C LYS A 235 -5.10 16.25 -5.10
N HIS A 236 -6.02 15.28 -5.25
CA HIS A 236 -5.88 13.97 -4.61
C HIS A 236 -4.67 13.20 -5.14
N ILE A 237 -4.40 13.29 -6.44
CA ILE A 237 -3.24 12.64 -7.07
C ILE A 237 -1.93 13.24 -6.53
N LEU A 238 -1.81 14.57 -6.51
CA LEU A 238 -0.61 15.25 -6.01
C LEU A 238 -0.36 15.00 -4.53
N LEU A 239 -1.42 15.02 -3.70
CA LEU A 239 -1.31 14.67 -2.28
C LEU A 239 -0.80 13.24 -2.11
N ARG A 240 -1.31 12.30 -2.90
CA ARG A 240 -0.86 10.91 -2.86
C ARG A 240 0.62 10.77 -3.25
N MET A 241 1.05 11.49 -4.29
CA MET A 241 2.46 11.50 -4.70
C MET A 241 3.36 12.04 -3.59
N GLU A 242 2.94 13.09 -2.89
CA GLU A 242 3.71 13.65 -1.78
C GLU A 242 3.77 12.70 -0.58
N ASP A 243 2.65 12.06 -0.24
CA ASP A 243 2.59 11.05 0.82
C ASP A 243 3.53 9.87 0.52
N ASP A 244 3.56 9.37 -0.73
CA ASP A 244 4.44 8.29 -1.13
C ASP A 244 5.92 8.73 -1.12
N ARG A 245 6.22 9.99 -1.51
CA ARG A 245 7.57 10.58 -1.42
C ARG A 245 8.06 10.68 0.03
N GLU A 246 7.24 11.24 0.91
CA GLU A 246 7.57 11.42 2.32
C GLU A 246 7.70 10.06 3.03
N THR A 247 6.84 9.09 2.70
CA THR A 247 6.93 7.72 3.22
C THR A 247 8.22 7.05 2.77
N HIS A 248 8.58 7.16 1.47
CA HIS A 248 9.83 6.62 0.97
C HIS A 248 11.04 7.30 1.62
N LYS A 249 11.04 8.62 1.73
CA LYS A 249 12.10 9.39 2.42
C LYS A 249 12.29 8.89 3.86
N ARG A 250 11.22 8.80 4.66
CA ARG A 250 11.29 8.29 6.05
C ARG A 250 11.78 6.85 6.14
N SER A 251 11.41 6.00 5.19
CA SER A 251 11.92 4.62 5.15
C SER A 251 13.44 4.57 4.98
N LYS A 252 14.04 5.57 4.30
CA LYS A 252 15.48 5.70 4.10
C LYS A 252 16.20 6.35 5.29
N GLU A 253 15.52 7.15 6.10
CA GLU A 253 16.11 7.88 7.23
C GLU A 253 16.77 6.97 8.27
N ASN A 254 16.26 5.76 8.47
CA ASN A 254 16.78 4.83 9.48
C ASN A 254 17.60 3.66 8.90
N ILE A 255 17.86 3.62 7.59
CA ILE A 255 18.57 2.48 6.96
C ILE A 255 20.00 2.32 7.46
N TRP A 256 20.65 3.44 7.80
CA TRP A 256 22.03 3.49 8.27
C TRP A 256 22.13 3.39 9.80
N VAL A 257 21.00 3.36 10.52
CA VAL A 257 20.99 3.31 11.99
C VAL A 257 21.50 1.94 12.45
N VAL A 258 22.43 1.96 13.40
CA VAL A 258 22.97 0.77 14.06
C VAL A 258 22.57 0.82 15.53
N ASN A 259 21.77 -0.14 15.97
CA ASN A 259 21.27 -0.19 17.33
C ASN A 259 22.33 -0.78 18.26
N ARG A 260 22.98 0.07 19.07
CA ARG A 260 23.97 -0.35 20.07
C ARG A 260 23.35 -0.33 21.48
N PRO A 261 23.20 -1.49 22.15
CA PRO A 261 22.74 -1.54 23.53
C PRO A 261 23.68 -0.74 24.45
N LYS A 262 23.12 -0.05 25.46
CA LYS A 262 23.90 0.82 26.37
C LYS A 262 24.98 0.06 27.15
N ASP A 263 24.77 -1.23 27.38
CA ASP A 263 25.65 -2.08 28.20
C ASP A 263 26.68 -2.87 27.37
N ALA A 264 26.68 -2.70 26.04
CA ALA A 264 27.55 -3.44 25.14
C ALA A 264 28.75 -2.60 24.65
N SER A 265 29.84 -3.28 24.32
CA SER A 265 31.03 -2.72 23.64
C SER A 265 30.64 -1.83 22.44
N ILE A 266 31.52 -0.89 22.08
CA ILE A 266 31.40 0.02 20.93
C ILE A 266 31.10 -0.74 19.61
N LEU A 267 31.52 -2.01 19.51
CA LEU A 267 31.19 -2.93 18.43
C LEU A 267 30.77 -4.28 19.01
N THR A 268 29.55 -4.74 18.69
CA THR A 268 29.08 -6.09 19.02
C THR A 268 29.33 -7.05 17.84
N GLU A 269 29.42 -8.35 18.13
CA GLU A 269 29.53 -9.37 17.08
C GLU A 269 28.31 -9.36 16.14
N ASP A 270 27.12 -9.14 16.69
CA ASP A 270 25.88 -9.02 15.93
C ASP A 270 25.91 -7.80 14.97
N GLU A 271 26.38 -6.66 15.46
CA GLU A 271 26.62 -5.48 14.61
C GLU A 271 27.62 -5.82 13.48
N PHE A 272 28.75 -6.45 13.80
CA PHE A 272 29.75 -6.82 12.80
C PHE A 272 29.16 -7.72 11.70
N LEU A 273 28.46 -8.79 12.09
CA LEU A 273 27.89 -9.76 11.17
C LEU A 273 26.77 -9.18 10.32
N VAL A 274 25.81 -8.49 10.93
CA VAL A 274 24.60 -8.01 10.23
C VAL A 274 24.88 -6.76 9.40
N HIS A 275 25.71 -5.83 9.88
CA HIS A 275 25.90 -4.53 9.23
C HIS A 275 27.12 -4.45 8.32
N TYR A 276 28.16 -5.26 8.54
CA TYR A 276 29.39 -5.18 7.77
C TYR A 276 29.66 -6.46 6.97
N TRP A 277 29.67 -7.62 7.64
CA TRP A 277 30.03 -8.88 6.98
C TRP A 277 28.95 -9.37 6.01
N ASN A 278 27.69 -9.51 6.43
CA ASN A 278 26.65 -10.05 5.56
C ASN A 278 26.20 -9.07 4.45
N LYS A 279 26.70 -7.83 4.46
CA LYS A 279 26.40 -6.81 3.45
C LYS A 279 27.48 -6.63 2.38
N TYR A 280 28.66 -7.25 2.53
CA TYR A 280 29.67 -7.13 1.48
C TYR A 280 29.19 -7.89 0.24
N ARG A 281 29.52 -7.34 -0.93
CA ARG A 281 29.39 -8.00 -2.21
C ARG A 281 30.71 -7.90 -2.95
N VAL A 282 30.96 -8.83 -3.85
CA VAL A 282 32.06 -8.68 -4.79
C VAL A 282 31.79 -7.42 -5.61
N MET A 283 32.75 -6.49 -5.63
CA MET A 283 32.65 -5.27 -6.42
C MET A 283 32.78 -5.60 -7.90
N ALA A 284 32.01 -4.91 -8.74
CA ALA A 284 32.23 -4.95 -10.18
C ALA A 284 33.53 -4.23 -10.54
N GLU A 285 34.16 -4.57 -11.68
CA GLU A 285 35.43 -3.96 -12.13
C GLU A 285 35.37 -2.42 -12.19
N GLU A 286 34.23 -1.85 -12.60
CA GLU A 286 34.02 -0.39 -12.63
C GLU A 286 33.97 0.23 -11.22
N GLU A 287 33.33 -0.45 -10.26
CA GLU A 287 33.24 -0.01 -8.88
C GLU A 287 34.61 -0.10 -8.19
N GLU A 288 35.35 -1.18 -8.44
CA GLU A 288 36.71 -1.37 -7.94
C GLU A 288 37.65 -0.29 -8.49
N LYS A 289 37.59 0.00 -9.78
CA LYS A 289 38.36 1.09 -10.38
C LYS A 289 38.04 2.43 -9.72
N THR A 290 36.75 2.76 -9.58
CA THR A 290 36.32 4.02 -8.94
C THR A 290 36.80 4.10 -7.49
N PHE A 291 36.78 2.98 -6.77
CA PHE A 291 37.30 2.90 -5.40
C PHE A 291 38.82 3.14 -5.35
N MET A 292 39.59 2.51 -6.23
CA MET A 292 41.04 2.70 -6.30
C MET A 292 41.41 4.15 -6.69
N ASP A 293 40.68 4.73 -7.65
CA ASP A 293 40.85 6.14 -8.04
C ASP A 293 40.62 7.07 -6.83
N SER A 294 39.61 6.79 -5.99
CA SER A 294 39.34 7.57 -4.77
C SER A 294 40.43 7.42 -3.69
N LEU A 295 41.05 6.24 -3.60
CA LEU A 295 42.18 6.00 -2.69
C LEU A 295 43.44 6.72 -3.17
N ASP A 296 43.70 6.73 -4.46
CA ASP A 296 44.82 7.47 -5.06
C ASP A 296 44.67 8.98 -4.87
N GLU A 297 43.45 9.51 -5.03
CA GLU A 297 43.13 10.92 -4.73
C GLU A 297 43.41 11.24 -3.25
N LEU A 298 42.93 10.40 -2.33
CA LEU A 298 43.19 10.56 -0.90
C LEU A 298 44.68 10.52 -0.58
N ASN A 299 45.44 9.62 -1.20
CA ASN A 299 46.88 9.53 -1.00
C ASN A 299 47.61 10.78 -1.52
N GLY A 300 47.18 11.32 -2.67
CA GLY A 300 47.67 12.59 -3.20
C GLY A 300 47.45 13.75 -2.22
N LEU A 301 46.23 13.87 -1.67
CA LEU A 301 45.91 14.87 -0.63
C LEU A 301 46.79 14.73 0.61
N VAL A 302 47.07 13.49 1.04
CA VAL A 302 47.92 13.21 2.20
C VAL A 302 49.36 13.61 1.94
N VAL A 303 49.92 13.30 0.76
CA VAL A 303 51.28 13.66 0.36
C VAL A 303 51.45 15.18 0.38
N GLU A 304 50.49 15.92 -0.17
CA GLU A 304 50.51 17.39 -0.19
C GLU A 304 50.36 18.03 1.20
N SER A 305 49.76 17.31 2.15
CA SER A 305 49.58 17.77 3.53
C SER A 305 50.89 17.82 4.33
N TYR A 306 51.88 16.98 3.98
CA TYR A 306 53.18 16.99 4.65
C TYR A 306 54.02 18.20 4.20
N LYS A 307 54.41 19.05 5.16
CA LYS A 307 55.16 20.29 4.89
C LYS A 307 56.60 20.08 4.43
N ASP A 308 57.22 18.97 4.80
CA ASP A 308 58.55 18.60 4.33
C ASP A 308 58.45 17.62 3.16
N LYS A 309 58.95 18.05 2.00
CA LYS A 309 59.19 17.19 0.83
C LYS A 309 60.42 16.30 1.07
N GLN A 310 60.46 15.58 2.19
CA GLN A 310 61.53 14.62 2.49
C GLN A 310 61.00 13.20 2.33
N PHE A 311 60.58 12.89 1.11
CA PHE A 311 61.20 11.86 0.27
C PHE A 311 61.34 12.41 -1.14
#